data_AF-A0A3N4J0J6-F1
#
_entry.id   AF-A0A3N4J0J6-F1
#
_cell.length_a   1.000
_cell.length_b   1.000
_cell.length_c   1.000
_cell.angle_alpha   90.00
_cell.angle_beta   90.00
_cell.angle_gamma   90.00
#
_symmetry.space_group_name_H-M   'P 1'
#
loop_
_entity.id
_entity.type
_entity.pdbx_description
1 polymer ?
#
loop_
_entity_poly.entity_id
_entity_poly.type
_entity_poly.pdbx_seq_one_letter_code
_entity_poly.pdbx_strand_id
1 'polypeptide(L)'
;MEQGKDSLVTFVKRNFMTRRMKLVDIWQEAGLSHVCNGTVFNALVECRLEAYREEFKFILSPECKARCLAYCTERRSWEAEKDWGSYAFMDEMSIEIGAVFGLHHVWRETGEKWHNDCVRAKKKQGEAVICWGMVMW
;
A
#
# COMPACT_ATOMS: atom_id res chain seq x y z
N MET A 1 -27.51 17.44 1.18
CA MET A 1 -26.04 17.46 1.30
C MET A 1 -25.49 16.07 1.57
N GLU A 2 -26.09 15.25 2.44
CA GLU A 2 -25.71 13.84 2.69
C GLU A 2 -25.51 12.98 1.41
N GLN A 3 -26.51 12.93 0.52
CA GLN A 3 -26.46 12.08 -0.69
C GLN A 3 -25.29 12.40 -1.64
N GLY A 4 -24.86 13.67 -1.68
CA GLY A 4 -23.72 14.09 -2.50
C GLY A 4 -22.36 13.70 -1.88
N LYS A 5 -22.30 13.56 -0.56
CA LYS A 5 -21.10 13.07 0.15
C LYS A 5 -20.96 11.56 -0.01
N ASP A 6 -22.05 10.81 0.15
CA ASP A 6 -22.04 9.36 -0.01
C ASP A 6 -21.66 8.93 -1.44
N SER A 7 -22.13 9.66 -2.46
CA SER A 7 -21.76 9.41 -3.85
C SER A 7 -20.27 9.69 -4.10
N LEU A 8 -19.72 10.75 -3.50
CA LEU A 8 -18.29 11.10 -3.58
C LEU A 8 -17.41 10.03 -2.92
N VAL A 9 -17.78 9.53 -1.74
CA VAL A 9 -17.08 8.43 -1.06
C VAL A 9 -17.11 7.17 -1.92
N THR A 10 -18.28 6.81 -2.44
CA THR A 10 -18.46 5.64 -3.33
C THR A 10 -17.60 5.76 -4.58
N PHE A 11 -17.53 6.95 -5.18
CA PHE A 11 -16.69 7.23 -6.34
C PHE A 11 -15.20 7.05 -6.04
N VAL A 12 -14.71 7.67 -4.96
CA VAL A 12 -13.28 7.57 -4.58
C VAL A 12 -12.91 6.13 -4.27
N LYS A 13 -13.76 5.40 -3.53
CA LYS A 13 -13.51 4.01 -3.13
C LYS A 13 -13.76 2.97 -4.23
N ARG A 14 -14.32 3.39 -5.38
CA ARG A 14 -14.77 2.50 -6.46
C ARG A 14 -13.73 1.46 -6.87
N ASN A 15 -12.46 1.86 -7.01
CA ASN A 15 -11.39 0.94 -7.39
C ASN A 15 -10.00 1.51 -7.05
N PHE A 16 -8.97 0.73 -7.36
CA PHE A 16 -7.56 1.11 -7.25
C PHE A 16 -7.23 2.48 -7.89
N MET A 17 -7.78 2.79 -9.06
CA MET A 17 -7.42 4.02 -9.78
C MET A 17 -8.02 5.26 -9.13
N THR A 18 -9.30 5.22 -8.78
CA THR A 18 -10.01 6.36 -8.18
C THR A 18 -9.45 6.74 -6.82
N ARG A 19 -8.96 5.77 -6.04
CA ARG A 19 -8.29 6.02 -4.76
C ARG A 19 -6.96 6.77 -4.89
N ARG A 20 -6.38 6.88 -6.09
CA ARG A 20 -5.07 7.54 -6.35
C ARG A 20 -5.19 8.81 -7.17
N MET A 21 -6.42 9.18 -7.54
CA MET A 21 -6.67 10.40 -8.27
C MET A 21 -6.24 11.61 -7.44
N LYS A 22 -5.70 12.63 -8.12
CA LYS A 22 -5.50 13.92 -7.47
C LYS A 22 -6.87 14.51 -7.16
N LEU A 23 -6.91 15.41 -6.18
CA LEU A 23 -8.16 16.06 -5.77
C LEU A 23 -8.87 16.75 -6.96
N VAL A 24 -8.11 17.38 -7.87
CA VAL A 24 -8.65 18.00 -9.09
C VAL A 24 -9.28 16.97 -10.04
N ASP A 25 -8.70 15.79 -10.18
CA ASP A 25 -9.24 14.75 -11.06
C ASP A 25 -10.51 14.15 -10.43
N ILE A 26 -10.55 13.95 -9.11
CA ILE A 26 -11.74 13.51 -8.38
C ILE A 26 -12.88 14.50 -8.59
N TRP A 27 -12.58 15.79 -8.43
CA TRP A 27 -13.51 16.89 -8.61
C TRP A 27 -14.12 16.93 -10.02
N GLN A 28 -13.28 16.76 -11.05
CA GLN A 28 -13.71 16.79 -12.44
C GLN A 28 -14.53 15.54 -12.82
N GLU A 29 -14.03 14.35 -12.48
CA GLU A 29 -14.66 13.07 -12.83
C GLU A 29 -15.94 12.77 -12.03
N ALA A 30 -16.07 13.34 -10.82
CA ALA A 30 -17.31 13.26 -10.04
C ALA A 30 -18.39 14.25 -10.51
N GLY A 31 -18.13 15.06 -11.55
CA GLY A 31 -19.07 16.07 -12.04
C GLY A 31 -19.26 17.26 -11.09
N LEU A 32 -18.29 17.50 -10.21
CA LEU A 32 -18.33 18.55 -9.19
C LEU A 32 -17.65 19.85 -9.63
N SER A 33 -17.47 20.07 -10.94
CA SER A 33 -16.71 21.18 -11.53
C SER A 33 -17.16 22.59 -11.12
N HIS A 34 -18.33 22.74 -10.50
CA HIS A 34 -18.86 23.99 -9.96
C HIS A 34 -18.43 24.29 -8.51
N VAL A 35 -17.80 23.32 -7.83
CA VAL A 35 -17.38 23.39 -6.42
C VAL A 35 -15.88 23.67 -6.33
N CYS A 36 -15.39 24.30 -5.26
CA CYS A 36 -13.94 24.48 -5.08
C CYS A 36 -13.27 23.23 -4.47
N ASN A 37 -11.98 23.04 -4.74
CA ASN A 37 -11.19 21.92 -4.22
C ASN A 37 -11.25 21.80 -2.68
N GLY A 38 -11.22 22.93 -1.96
CA GLY A 38 -11.29 22.94 -0.49
C GLY A 38 -12.59 22.33 0.04
N THR A 39 -13.72 22.58 -0.62
CA THR A 39 -15.01 21.99 -0.24
C THR A 39 -15.03 20.48 -0.48
N VAL A 40 -14.47 20.00 -1.60
CA VAL A 40 -14.35 18.56 -1.88
C VAL A 40 -13.43 17.90 -0.85
N PHE A 41 -12.29 18.52 -0.52
CA PHE A 41 -11.37 18.03 0.50
C PHE A 41 -12.03 17.92 1.87
N ASN A 42 -12.68 18.98 2.33
CA ASN A 42 -13.37 18.99 3.61
C ASN A 42 -14.48 17.94 3.66
N ALA A 43 -15.24 17.76 2.57
CA ALA A 43 -16.26 16.73 2.48
C ALA A 43 -15.66 15.30 2.61
N LEU A 44 -14.51 15.04 1.99
CA LEU A 44 -13.81 13.77 2.13
C LEU A 44 -13.33 13.53 3.58
N VAL A 45 -12.74 14.55 4.21
CA VAL A 45 -12.26 14.48 5.59
C VAL A 45 -13.42 14.29 6.58
N GLU A 46 -14.54 14.98 6.38
CA GLU A 46 -15.77 14.78 7.17
C GLU A 46 -16.28 13.34 7.05
N CYS A 47 -16.13 12.72 5.88
CA CYS A 47 -16.41 11.32 5.63
C CYS A 47 -15.28 10.36 6.07
N ARG A 48 -14.26 10.85 6.78
CA ARG A 48 -13.08 10.09 7.25
C ARG A 48 -12.20 9.50 6.15
N LEU A 49 -12.27 10.04 4.93
CA LEU A 49 -11.32 9.74 3.88
C LEU A 49 -10.23 10.80 3.84
N GLU A 50 -9.00 10.34 4.07
CA GLU A 50 -7.82 11.18 4.02
C GLU A 50 -6.81 10.61 3.03
N ALA A 51 -5.91 11.48 2.55
CA ALA A 51 -4.82 11.09 1.68
C ALA A 51 -3.66 10.56 2.51
N TYR A 52 -3.42 9.25 2.46
CA TYR A 52 -2.29 8.60 3.12
C TYR A 52 -1.18 8.31 2.13
N ARG A 53 0.06 8.22 2.61
CA ARG A 53 1.16 7.68 1.81
C ARG A 53 0.83 6.24 1.39
N GLU A 54 1.02 5.96 0.10
CA GLU A 54 0.82 4.63 -0.46
C GLU A 54 1.81 3.62 0.14
N GLU A 55 1.29 2.46 0.52
CA GLU A 55 2.07 1.34 1.04
C GLU A 55 2.28 0.31 -0.06
N PHE A 56 3.48 -0.27 -0.11
CA PHE A 56 3.83 -1.30 -1.08
C PHE A 56 3.90 -2.66 -0.40
N LYS A 57 3.22 -3.65 -0.98
CA LYS A 57 3.28 -5.03 -0.50
C LYS A 57 3.08 -6.00 -1.64
N PHE A 58 3.68 -7.18 -1.51
CA PHE A 58 3.29 -8.33 -2.30
C PHE A 58 1.89 -8.79 -1.88
N ILE A 59 0.96 -8.78 -2.83
CA ILE A 59 -0.38 -9.33 -2.61
C ILE A 59 -0.24 -10.85 -2.62
N LEU A 60 -0.35 -11.46 -1.44
CA LEU A 60 -0.26 -12.92 -1.27
C LEU A 60 -1.61 -13.58 -1.53
N SER A 61 -1.59 -14.73 -2.20
CA SER A 61 -2.75 -15.62 -2.29
C SER A 61 -3.18 -16.11 -0.90
N PRO A 62 -4.44 -16.52 -0.72
CA PRO A 62 -4.90 -17.11 0.55
C PRO A 62 -4.04 -18.31 0.99
N GLU A 63 -3.62 -19.15 0.04
CA GLU A 63 -2.73 -20.29 0.29
C GLU A 63 -1.36 -19.84 0.82
N CYS A 64 -0.72 -18.86 0.18
CA CYS A 64 0.55 -18.31 0.65
C CYS A 64 0.42 -17.72 2.07
N LYS A 65 -0.70 -17.06 2.38
CA LYS A 65 -0.97 -16.54 3.73
C LYS A 65 -1.05 -17.68 4.75
N ALA A 66 -1.77 -18.76 4.44
CA ALA A 66 -1.89 -19.92 5.32
C ALA A 66 -0.52 -20.58 5.57
N ARG A 67 0.29 -20.77 4.52
CA ARG A 67 1.65 -21.32 4.64
C ARG A 67 2.56 -20.45 5.50
N CYS A 68 2.54 -19.13 5.30
CA CYS A 68 3.30 -18.20 6.13
C CYS A 68 2.86 -18.28 7.60
N LEU A 69 1.55 -18.35 7.88
CA LEU A 69 1.04 -18.45 9.24
C LEU A 69 1.48 -19.75 9.93
N ALA A 70 1.42 -20.89 9.23
CA ALA A 70 1.89 -22.16 9.76
C ALA A 70 3.39 -22.10 10.11
N TYR A 71 4.22 -21.62 9.17
CA TYR A 71 5.66 -21.48 9.38
C TYR A 71 6.02 -20.63 10.61
N CYS A 72 5.34 -19.47 10.78
CA CYS A 72 5.55 -18.59 11.92
C CYS A 72 5.03 -19.20 13.23
N THR A 73 3.93 -19.95 13.19
CA THR A 73 3.34 -20.55 14.39
C THR A 73 4.24 -21.65 14.94
N GLU A 74 4.81 -22.50 14.07
CA GLU A 74 5.76 -23.55 14.45
C GLU A 74 7.01 -23.01 15.14
N ARG A 75 7.44 -21.79 14.78
CA ARG A 75 8.71 -21.19 15.22
C ARG A 75 8.50 -20.01 16.18
N ARG A 76 7.29 -19.84 16.70
CA ARG A 76 6.93 -18.69 17.54
C ARG A 76 7.76 -18.55 18.81
N SER A 77 8.22 -19.67 19.36
CA SER A 77 9.00 -19.73 20.61
C SER A 77 10.50 -19.90 20.39
N TRP A 78 10.99 -19.76 19.16
CA TRP A 78 12.41 -19.90 18.86
C TRP A 78 13.21 -18.71 19.40
N GLU A 79 14.36 -19.00 19.98
CA GLU A 79 15.30 -18.02 20.54
C GLU A 79 16.39 -17.68 19.51
N ALA A 80 16.79 -16.40 19.45
CA ALA A 80 17.72 -15.87 18.46
C ALA A 80 19.09 -16.59 18.48
N GLU A 81 19.74 -16.66 19.63
CA GLU A 81 21.08 -17.26 19.74
C GLU A 81 21.05 -18.78 19.65
N LYS A 82 20.03 -19.42 20.23
CA LYS A 82 19.98 -20.86 20.39
C LYS A 82 19.44 -21.58 19.16
N ASP A 83 18.29 -21.13 18.66
CA ASP A 83 17.61 -21.80 17.56
C ASP A 83 18.02 -21.19 16.22
N TRP A 84 18.01 -19.85 16.10
CA TRP A 84 18.38 -19.17 14.86
C TRP A 84 19.89 -19.08 14.61
N GLY A 85 20.73 -19.15 15.64
CA GLY A 85 22.19 -19.02 15.53
C GLY A 85 22.88 -20.11 14.69
N SER A 86 22.19 -21.23 14.43
CA SER A 86 22.67 -22.29 13.54
C SER A 86 22.28 -22.10 12.06
N TYR A 87 21.52 -21.05 11.75
CA TYR A 87 21.01 -20.78 10.42
C TYR A 87 21.76 -19.64 9.74
N ALA A 88 22.12 -19.87 8.48
CA ALA A 88 22.55 -18.83 7.57
C ALA A 88 21.41 -18.44 6.64
N PHE A 89 21.14 -17.14 6.55
CA PHE A 89 20.16 -16.57 5.65
C PHE A 89 20.89 -16.07 4.41
N MET A 90 20.40 -16.49 3.25
CA MET A 90 20.99 -16.18 1.97
C MET A 90 19.91 -15.60 1.09
N ASP A 91 20.23 -14.52 0.38
CA ASP A 91 19.30 -13.91 -0.54
C ASP A 91 20.06 -13.22 -1.67
N GLU A 92 19.33 -12.95 -2.74
CA GLU A 92 19.76 -12.14 -3.86
C GLU A 92 19.02 -10.80 -3.81
N MET A 93 19.76 -9.71 -3.66
CA MET A 93 19.20 -8.37 -3.69
C MET A 93 19.57 -7.65 -4.99
N SER A 94 18.67 -6.80 -5.48
CA SER A 94 18.95 -5.89 -6.59
C SER A 94 18.94 -4.45 -6.08
N ILE A 95 20.00 -3.69 -6.34
CA ILE A 95 20.11 -2.27 -6.02
C ILE A 95 19.84 -1.49 -7.31
N GLU A 96 18.70 -0.81 -7.38
CA GLU A 96 18.30 -0.02 -8.55
C GLU A 96 19.05 1.33 -8.56
N ILE A 97 19.66 1.66 -9.69
CA ILE A 97 20.37 2.94 -9.88
C ILE A 97 19.40 3.96 -10.47
N GLY A 98 19.28 5.13 -9.82
CA GLY A 98 18.43 6.21 -10.31
C GLY A 98 16.92 6.01 -10.12
N ALA A 99 16.51 5.06 -9.27
CA ALA A 99 15.10 4.87 -8.94
C ALA A 99 14.53 6.11 -8.23
N VAL A 100 13.73 6.90 -8.95
CA VAL A 100 13.00 8.04 -8.39
C VAL A 100 11.67 7.53 -7.85
N PHE A 101 11.61 7.26 -6.54
CA PHE A 101 10.33 6.97 -5.90
C PHE A 101 9.53 8.27 -5.74
N GLY A 102 8.51 8.44 -6.57
CA GLY A 102 7.51 9.49 -6.36
C GLY A 102 6.68 9.21 -5.10
N LEU A 103 6.39 10.27 -4.32
CA LEU A 103 5.40 10.20 -3.25
C LEU A 103 4.00 10.04 -3.87
N HIS A 104 3.49 8.81 -3.86
CA HIS A 104 2.11 8.53 -4.23
C HIS A 104 1.22 8.51 -2.99
N HIS A 105 0.05 9.12 -3.09
CA HIS A 105 -0.97 9.12 -2.06
C HIS A 105 -2.14 8.24 -2.46
N VAL A 106 -2.83 7.71 -1.45
CA VAL A 106 -4.04 6.91 -1.60
C VAL A 106 -5.10 7.41 -0.62
N TRP A 107 -6.29 7.67 -1.14
CA TRP A 107 -7.47 8.02 -0.36
C TRP A 107 -8.04 6.79 0.31
N ARG A 108 -8.07 6.79 1.64
CA ARG A 108 -8.60 5.67 2.44
C ARG A 108 -9.04 6.12 3.82
N GLU A 109 -9.83 5.28 4.47
CA GLU A 109 -10.07 5.38 5.91
C GLU A 109 -8.91 4.77 6.72
N THR A 110 -8.79 5.14 7.99
CA THR A 110 -7.72 4.66 8.90
C THR A 110 -7.64 3.13 9.00
N GLY A 111 -8.76 2.41 8.92
CA GLY A 111 -8.83 0.94 8.98
C GLY A 111 -8.53 0.21 7.67
N GLU A 112 -8.50 0.91 6.54
CA GLU A 112 -8.36 0.29 5.20
C GLU A 112 -6.91 0.09 4.78
N LYS A 113 -5.95 0.23 5.70
CA LYS A 113 -4.52 0.24 5.39
C LYS A 113 -4.08 -0.93 4.49
N TRP A 114 -4.65 -2.11 4.72
CA TRP A 114 -4.28 -3.36 4.05
C TRP A 114 -5.30 -3.82 3.00
N HIS A 115 -6.27 -2.98 2.64
CA HIS A 115 -7.20 -3.28 1.57
C HIS A 115 -6.43 -3.41 0.24
N ASN A 116 -6.81 -4.37 -0.61
CA ASN A 116 -6.09 -4.65 -1.86
C ASN A 116 -6.00 -3.41 -2.77
N ASP A 117 -7.07 -2.61 -2.83
CA ASP A 117 -7.06 -1.34 -3.59
C ASP A 117 -6.22 -0.22 -2.96
N CYS A 118 -5.84 -0.34 -1.67
CA CYS A 118 -5.04 0.66 -0.97
C CYS A 118 -3.54 0.38 -1.03
N VAL A 119 -3.15 -0.79 -1.52
CA VAL A 119 -1.77 -1.28 -1.52
C VAL A 119 -1.31 -1.51 -2.95
N ARG A 120 -0.06 -1.17 -3.25
CA ARG A 120 0.51 -1.39 -4.58
C ARG A 120 1.53 -2.51 -4.57
N ALA A 121 1.50 -3.31 -5.64
CA ALA A 121 2.58 -4.22 -5.94
C ALA A 121 3.79 -3.42 -6.42
N LYS A 122 4.95 -3.62 -5.79
CA LYS A 122 6.20 -3.05 -6.26
C LYS A 122 6.59 -3.71 -7.58
N LYS A 123 6.72 -2.93 -8.65
CA LYS A 123 7.35 -3.39 -9.90
C LYS A 123 8.73 -2.74 -9.97
N LYS A 124 9.77 -3.56 -10.09
CA LYS A 124 11.14 -3.11 -10.32
C LYS A 124 11.23 -2.51 -11.74
N GLN A 125 11.73 -1.29 -11.87
CA GLN A 125 11.91 -0.60 -13.15
C GLN A 125 13.22 0.18 -13.12
N GLY A 126 14.23 -0.28 -13.87
CA GLY A 126 15.52 0.39 -13.99
C GLY A 126 16.67 -0.59 -14.17
N GLU A 127 17.84 -0.03 -14.44
CA GLU A 127 19.10 -0.77 -14.34
C GLU A 127 19.40 -1.04 -12.86
N ALA A 128 19.86 -2.24 -12.57
CA ALA A 128 20.14 -2.66 -11.21
C ALA A 128 21.43 -3.48 -11.16
N VAL A 129 22.15 -3.32 -10.05
CA VAL A 129 23.24 -4.23 -9.68
C VAL A 129 22.63 -5.36 -8.86
N ILE A 130 22.94 -6.59 -9.23
CA ILE A 130 22.53 -7.79 -8.49
C ILE A 130 23.66 -8.17 -7.54
N CYS A 131 23.33 -8.32 -6.26
CA CYS A 131 24.24 -8.76 -5.23
C CYS A 131 23.68 -10.02 -4.59
N TRP A 132 24.55 -10.98 -4.35
CA TRP A 132 24.24 -12.16 -3.55
C TRP A 132 25.00 -12.05 -2.23
N GLY A 133 24.34 -12.44 -1.14
CA GLY A 133 24.95 -12.38 0.18
C GLY A 133 24.38 -13.40 1.14
N MET A 134 25.15 -13.64 2.19
CA MET A 134 24.78 -14.48 3.32
C MET A 134 24.98 -13.70 4.62
N VAL A 135 24.06 -13.87 5.56
CA VAL A 135 24.17 -13.33 6.91
C VAL A 135 23.83 -14.42 7.93
N MET A 136 24.54 -14.40 9.06
CA MET A 136 24.32 -15.26 10.22
C MET A 136 24.26 -14.37 11.46
N TRP A 137 23.74 -14.92 12.55
CA TRP A 137 23.72 -14.27 13.85
C TRP A 137 25.13 -13.99 14.38
#